data_AF-A0A2P5BSM2-F1
#
_entry.id   AF-A0A2P5BSM2-F1
#
_cell.length_a   1.000
_cell.length_b   1.000
_cell.length_c   1.000
_cell.angle_alpha   90.00
_cell.angle_beta   90.00
_cell.angle_gamma   90.00
#
_symmetry.space_group_name_H-M   'P 1'
#
loop_
_entity.id
_entity.type
_entity.pdbx_description
1 polymer ?
#
loop_
_entity_poly.entity_id
_entity_poly.type
_entity_poly.pdbx_seq_one_letter_code
_entity_poly.pdbx_strand_id
1 'polypeptide(L)'
;MRFRVGNVHDKRVIYVKCGVGLINAAATKQQMLDVFNIRGIIHFGIAGNINNSMSIRDVTIPKEFANTGTWDWLNPNGTVDSTDIAGLEVKNYNVPKRGDNLLGHIGYNFEQFYSSSGKPNTPQPLVWSKVNQHWLHVASKLEGMELQLCVNSSLCPQNKPKLVVGLRGLTSNIFVDNAAYSEFLFQTFKVSSSDMESSAVVMASFLATYNSCMRSLL
;
A
#
# COMPACT_ATOMS: atom_id res chain seq x y z
N MET A 1 9.73 19.50 4.49
CA MET A 1 10.14 18.66 3.34
C MET A 1 10.72 19.54 2.23
N ARG A 2 11.48 18.97 1.29
CA ARG A 2 12.06 19.72 0.16
C ARG A 2 11.41 19.31 -1.16
N PHE A 3 10.55 20.17 -1.68
CA PHE A 3 9.92 19.99 -2.99
C PHE A 3 10.88 20.42 -4.10
N ARG A 4 10.95 19.61 -5.17
CA ARG A 4 11.67 19.92 -6.40
C ARG A 4 10.65 20.13 -7.50
N VAL A 5 10.56 21.34 -8.01
CA VAL A 5 9.65 21.71 -9.09
C VAL A 5 10.43 21.73 -10.40
N GLY A 6 9.87 21.13 -11.44
CA GLY A 6 10.47 21.10 -12.76
C GLY A 6 9.50 20.59 -13.81
N ASN A 7 10.04 20.17 -14.95
CA ASN A 7 9.26 19.61 -16.04
C ASN A 7 9.79 18.23 -16.43
N VAL A 8 8.88 17.31 -16.77
CA VAL A 8 9.18 16.09 -17.52
C VAL A 8 8.46 16.23 -18.86
N HIS A 9 9.23 16.31 -19.95
CA HIS A 9 8.74 16.82 -21.23
C HIS A 9 8.05 18.19 -21.06
N ASP A 10 6.81 18.33 -21.52
CA ASP A 10 5.99 19.54 -21.42
C ASP A 10 5.15 19.60 -20.13
N LYS A 11 5.27 18.60 -19.24
CA LYS A 11 4.43 18.49 -18.02
C LYS A 11 5.17 19.00 -16.80
N ARG A 12 4.55 19.91 -16.06
CA ARG A 12 5.01 20.36 -14.74
C ARG A 12 4.92 19.22 -13.74
N VAL A 13 6.04 18.93 -13.08
CA VAL A 13 6.17 17.86 -12.08
C VAL A 13 6.74 18.44 -10.80
N ILE A 14 6.22 17.93 -9.67
CA ILE A 14 6.74 18.20 -8.34
C ILE A 14 7.20 16.86 -7.77
N TYR A 15 8.48 16.78 -7.43
CA TYR A 15 9.07 15.63 -6.79
C TYR A 15 9.38 15.93 -5.33
N VAL A 16 9.05 14.98 -4.45
CA VAL A 16 9.41 15.02 -3.03
C VAL A 16 9.70 13.62 -2.54
N LYS A 17 10.67 13.49 -1.63
CA LYS A 17 10.86 12.24 -0.87
C LYS A 17 10.00 12.31 0.37
N CYS A 18 9.13 11.31 0.55
CA CYS A 18 8.22 11.29 1.68
C CYS A 18 8.84 10.76 2.98
N GLY A 19 9.97 10.07 2.91
CA GLY A 19 10.55 9.37 4.08
C GLY A 19 10.04 7.93 4.13
N VAL A 20 10.06 7.34 5.33
CA VAL A 20 9.58 5.97 5.57
C VAL A 20 8.39 5.99 6.52
N GLY A 21 7.38 5.18 6.26
CA GLY A 21 6.23 4.95 7.11
C GLY A 21 5.01 5.84 6.80
N LEU A 22 3.87 5.36 7.29
CA LEU A 22 2.53 5.92 7.05
C LEU A 22 2.43 7.41 7.41
N ILE A 23 2.99 7.81 8.56
CA ILE A 23 2.91 9.20 9.06
C ILE A 23 3.65 10.16 8.12
N ASN A 24 4.86 9.78 7.74
CA ASN A 24 5.72 10.54 6.84
C ASN A 24 5.10 10.67 5.45
N ALA A 25 4.54 9.57 4.93
CA ALA A 25 3.79 9.55 3.68
C ALA A 25 2.56 10.47 3.72
N ALA A 26 1.72 10.34 4.74
CA ALA A 26 0.51 11.16 4.91
C ALA A 26 0.84 12.65 5.05
N ALA A 27 1.79 13.01 5.93
CA ALA A 27 2.20 14.39 6.15
C ALA A 27 2.81 15.02 4.88
N THR A 28 3.61 14.26 4.13
CA THR A 28 4.20 14.74 2.87
C THR A 28 3.16 15.02 1.83
N LYS A 29 2.22 14.08 1.70
CA LYS A 29 1.12 14.18 0.76
C LYS A 29 0.23 15.37 1.11
N GLN A 30 -0.17 15.52 2.37
CA GLN A 30 -0.99 16.64 2.81
C GLN A 30 -0.30 17.98 2.56
N GLN A 31 0.98 18.12 2.97
CA GLN A 31 1.75 19.33 2.71
C GLN A 31 1.88 19.65 1.22
N MET A 32 2.02 18.63 0.36
CA MET A 32 2.04 18.85 -1.10
C MET A 32 0.72 19.43 -1.60
N LEU A 33 -0.42 18.93 -1.12
CA LEU A 33 -1.73 19.44 -1.53
C LEU A 33 -2.03 20.85 -1.01
N ASP A 34 -1.56 21.16 0.20
CA ASP A 34 -1.81 22.47 0.82
C ASP A 34 -1.05 23.58 0.07
N VAL A 35 0.12 23.25 -0.48
CA VAL A 35 1.03 24.22 -1.12
C VAL A 35 0.83 24.30 -2.64
N PHE A 36 0.41 23.21 -3.29
CA PHE A 36 0.38 23.12 -4.74
C PHE A 36 -0.98 22.64 -5.28
N ASN A 37 -1.36 23.15 -6.45
CA ASN A 37 -2.50 22.64 -7.20
C ASN A 37 -2.13 21.35 -7.96
N ILE A 38 -2.31 20.20 -7.32
CA ILE A 38 -1.93 18.88 -7.84
C ILE A 38 -3.06 18.26 -8.68
N ARG A 39 -2.74 17.83 -9.91
CA ARG A 39 -3.69 17.12 -10.81
C ARG A 39 -3.71 15.60 -10.60
N GLY A 40 -2.62 15.03 -10.13
CA GLY A 40 -2.44 13.60 -9.95
C GLY A 40 -1.17 13.31 -9.17
N ILE A 41 -1.14 12.16 -8.51
CA ILE A 41 -0.02 11.72 -7.68
C ILE A 41 0.44 10.36 -8.20
N ILE A 42 1.74 10.25 -8.44
CA ILE A 42 2.41 8.97 -8.68
C ILE A 42 3.28 8.73 -7.46
N HIS A 43 2.93 7.71 -6.69
CA HIS A 43 3.76 7.20 -5.61
C HIS A 43 4.50 5.95 -6.10
N PHE A 44 5.80 5.89 -5.86
CA PHE A 44 6.64 4.79 -6.31
C PHE A 44 7.79 4.56 -5.33
N GLY A 45 8.20 3.31 -5.23
CA GLY A 45 9.23 2.85 -4.31
C GLY A 45 9.48 1.36 -4.51
N ILE A 46 10.33 0.81 -3.63
CA ILE A 46 10.49 -0.64 -3.52
C ILE A 46 9.39 -1.21 -2.64
N ALA A 47 9.05 -2.48 -2.84
CA ALA A 47 8.10 -3.19 -2.01
C ALA A 47 8.60 -4.62 -1.75
N GLY A 48 8.22 -5.18 -0.61
CA GLY A 48 8.43 -6.59 -0.29
C GLY A 48 7.50 -7.47 -1.13
N ASN A 49 8.01 -8.59 -1.60
CA ASN A 49 7.21 -9.58 -2.32
C ASN A 49 6.48 -10.49 -1.32
N ILE A 50 5.16 -10.60 -1.46
CA ILE A 50 4.30 -11.43 -0.62
C ILE A 50 3.74 -12.65 -1.37
N ASN A 51 3.69 -12.60 -2.71
CA ASN A 51 3.11 -13.66 -3.54
C ASN A 51 4.15 -14.28 -4.49
N ASN A 52 4.20 -15.61 -4.55
CA ASN A 52 5.09 -16.36 -5.44
C ASN A 52 4.89 -16.11 -6.94
N SER A 53 3.81 -15.42 -7.36
CA SER A 53 3.62 -15.02 -8.76
C SER A 53 4.50 -13.84 -9.21
N MET A 54 5.17 -13.17 -8.27
CA MET A 54 6.06 -12.03 -8.51
C MET A 54 7.51 -12.46 -8.28
N SER A 55 8.44 -11.89 -9.04
CA SER A 55 9.87 -12.08 -8.88
C SER A 55 10.57 -10.77 -8.51
N ILE A 56 11.80 -10.89 -7.99
CA ILE A 56 12.67 -9.73 -7.78
C ILE A 56 12.75 -8.91 -9.08
N ARG A 57 12.50 -7.60 -8.97
CA ARG A 57 12.45 -6.60 -10.07
C ARG A 57 11.20 -6.59 -10.93
N ASP A 58 10.23 -7.45 -10.68
CA ASP A 58 8.89 -7.21 -11.21
C ASP A 58 8.35 -5.89 -10.66
N VAL A 59 7.63 -5.17 -11.50
CA VAL A 59 6.93 -3.93 -11.13
C VAL A 59 5.46 -4.25 -10.98
N THR A 60 4.86 -3.86 -9.87
CA THR A 60 3.40 -3.95 -9.69
C THR A 60 2.79 -2.58 -9.57
N ILE A 61 1.61 -2.42 -10.15
CA ILE A 61 0.74 -1.25 -9.96
C ILE A 61 -0.55 -1.76 -9.34
N PRO A 62 -0.67 -1.76 -8.00
CA PRO A 62 -1.84 -2.30 -7.33
C PRO A 62 -3.11 -1.48 -7.62
N LYS A 63 -4.26 -2.14 -7.69
CA LYS A 63 -5.57 -1.46 -7.84
C LYS A 63 -6.12 -0.94 -6.51
N GLU A 64 -5.67 -1.49 -5.40
CA GLU A 64 -6.12 -1.16 -4.05
C GLU A 64 -5.09 -1.59 -3.01
N PHE A 65 -5.09 -0.89 -1.88
CA PHE A 65 -4.20 -1.15 -0.75
C PHE A 65 -4.99 -1.33 0.54
N ALA A 66 -4.61 -2.30 1.36
CA ALA A 66 -5.07 -2.41 2.74
C ALA A 66 -4.00 -1.86 3.70
N ASN A 67 -4.40 -1.05 4.68
CA ASN A 67 -3.55 -0.81 5.84
C ASN A 67 -3.74 -1.97 6.82
N THR A 68 -2.67 -2.68 7.14
CA THR A 68 -2.69 -3.79 8.11
C THR A 68 -1.85 -3.48 9.34
N GLY A 69 -1.59 -2.20 9.62
CA GLY A 69 -0.90 -1.75 10.82
C GLY A 69 -1.78 -1.56 12.05
N THR A 70 -3.09 -1.76 11.94
CA THR A 70 -4.06 -1.57 13.04
C THR A 70 -4.44 -2.94 13.60
N TRP A 71 -3.97 -3.25 14.81
CA TRP A 71 -4.15 -4.54 15.45
C TRP A 71 -4.77 -4.44 16.84
N ASP A 72 -5.59 -5.43 17.15
CA ASP A 72 -5.96 -5.80 18.50
C ASP A 72 -5.08 -6.99 18.92
N TRP A 73 -4.07 -6.74 19.75
CA TRP A 73 -3.20 -7.80 20.26
C TRP A 73 -3.76 -8.32 21.59
N LEU A 74 -4.23 -9.56 21.56
CA LEU A 74 -4.99 -10.18 22.63
C LEU A 74 -4.19 -11.23 23.38
N ASN A 75 -4.51 -11.39 24.66
CA ASN A 75 -3.98 -12.46 25.52
C ASN A 75 -4.29 -13.85 24.95
N PRO A 76 -3.60 -14.92 25.40
CA PRO A 76 -3.83 -16.29 24.93
C PRO A 76 -5.27 -16.80 25.06
N ASN A 77 -6.02 -16.32 26.07
CA ASN A 77 -7.44 -16.63 26.28
C ASN A 77 -8.39 -15.57 25.69
N GLY A 78 -7.87 -14.55 25.01
CA GLY A 78 -8.65 -13.55 24.30
C GLY A 78 -9.33 -14.15 23.07
N THR A 79 -10.36 -13.46 22.57
CA THR A 79 -11.09 -13.84 21.36
C THR A 79 -11.03 -12.67 20.39
N VAL A 80 -10.56 -12.93 19.17
CA VAL A 80 -10.57 -11.96 18.06
C VAL A 80 -12.00 -11.51 17.81
N ASP A 81 -12.24 -10.20 17.67
CA ASP A 81 -13.59 -9.68 17.50
C ASP A 81 -14.15 -10.15 16.15
N SER A 82 -15.44 -10.50 16.11
CA SER A 82 -16.13 -10.87 14.87
C SER A 82 -16.15 -9.77 13.81
N THR A 83 -15.89 -8.52 14.20
CA THR A 83 -15.79 -7.34 13.34
C THR A 83 -14.39 -7.11 12.77
N ASP A 84 -13.37 -7.80 13.28
CA ASP A 84 -12.02 -7.77 12.71
C ASP A 84 -12.01 -8.38 11.30
N ILE A 85 -11.13 -7.87 10.46
CA ILE A 85 -10.97 -8.32 9.07
C ILE A 85 -10.36 -9.73 9.03
N ALA A 86 -9.47 -10.01 9.98
CA ALA A 86 -8.74 -11.27 10.07
C ALA A 86 -8.18 -11.51 11.47
N GLY A 87 -7.88 -12.77 11.78
CA GLY A 87 -7.20 -13.17 13.01
C GLY A 87 -5.93 -13.98 12.71
N LEU A 88 -4.87 -13.74 13.47
CA LEU A 88 -3.66 -14.54 13.50
C LEU A 88 -3.50 -15.14 14.90
N GLU A 89 -3.55 -16.47 15.01
CA GLU A 89 -3.20 -17.16 16.25
C GLU A 89 -1.71 -17.51 16.26
N VAL A 90 -0.94 -16.88 17.16
CA VAL A 90 0.52 -17.01 17.15
C VAL A 90 0.97 -18.44 17.46
N LYS A 91 0.21 -19.18 18.27
CA LYS A 91 0.49 -20.59 18.61
C LYS A 91 0.56 -21.52 17.40
N ASN A 92 -0.11 -21.19 16.30
CA ASN A 92 -0.11 -22.01 15.08
C ASN A 92 1.25 -21.98 14.36
N TYR A 93 2.14 -21.08 14.76
CA TYR A 93 3.48 -20.92 14.21
C TYR A 93 4.59 -21.41 15.16
N ASN A 94 4.24 -22.06 16.27
CA ASN A 94 5.21 -22.64 17.20
C ASN A 94 5.95 -23.82 16.57
N VAL A 95 7.26 -23.67 16.40
CA VAL A 95 8.17 -24.69 15.87
C VAL A 95 9.41 -24.84 16.76
N PRO A 96 10.03 -26.04 16.83
CA PRO A 96 9.57 -27.30 16.25
C PRO A 96 8.44 -27.96 17.04
N LYS A 97 8.26 -27.57 18.31
CA LYS A 97 7.26 -28.14 19.21
C LYS A 97 6.00 -27.29 19.18
N ARG A 98 4.89 -27.89 18.80
CA ARG A 98 3.56 -27.30 18.92
C ARG A 98 3.16 -27.14 20.39
N GLY A 99 2.32 -26.15 20.67
CA GLY A 99 1.78 -25.88 22.00
C GLY A 99 1.29 -24.45 22.10
N ASP A 100 0.73 -24.07 23.23
CA ASP A 100 0.35 -22.69 23.50
C ASP A 100 1.58 -21.79 23.71
N ASN A 101 1.39 -20.49 23.55
CA ASN A 101 2.39 -19.48 23.92
C ASN A 101 1.69 -18.26 24.54
N LEU A 102 2.50 -17.36 25.11
CA LEU A 102 2.01 -16.14 25.77
C LEU A 102 1.67 -15.00 24.78
N LEU A 103 2.00 -15.17 23.49
CA LEU A 103 1.78 -14.14 22.46
C LEU A 103 0.32 -14.10 21.98
N GLY A 104 -0.46 -15.14 22.24
CA GLY A 104 -1.91 -15.14 22.03
C GLY A 104 -2.34 -14.91 20.58
N HIS A 105 -3.17 -13.89 20.37
CA HIS A 105 -3.87 -13.64 19.10
C HIS A 105 -3.70 -12.20 18.63
N ILE A 106 -3.72 -12.00 17.33
CA ILE A 106 -3.73 -10.68 16.70
C ILE A 106 -4.99 -10.58 15.84
N GLY A 107 -5.89 -9.67 16.19
CA GLY A 107 -7.00 -9.24 15.34
C GLY A 107 -6.57 -8.09 14.43
N TYR A 108 -6.85 -8.19 13.13
CA TYR A 108 -6.56 -7.14 12.15
C TYR A 108 -7.80 -6.27 11.96
N ASN A 109 -7.70 -5.02 12.37
CA ASN A 109 -8.81 -4.08 12.30
C ASN A 109 -8.74 -3.24 11.01
N PHE A 110 -9.86 -2.63 10.65
CA PHE A 110 -9.95 -1.70 9.52
C PHE A 110 -9.64 -0.27 9.94
N GLU A 111 -9.34 0.57 8.96
CA GLU A 111 -9.24 2.01 9.19
C GLU A 111 -10.61 2.64 9.35
N GLN A 112 -10.76 3.53 10.33
CA GLN A 112 -11.96 4.34 10.48
C GLN A 112 -11.89 5.56 9.55
N PHE A 113 -12.55 5.49 8.40
CA PHE A 113 -12.56 6.58 7.43
C PHE A 113 -13.77 7.50 7.61
N TYR A 114 -13.51 8.80 7.73
CA TYR A 114 -14.55 9.83 7.82
C TYR A 114 -14.71 10.51 6.46
N SER A 115 -15.75 10.12 5.72
CA SER A 115 -16.04 10.70 4.41
C SER A 115 -16.58 12.13 4.53
N SER A 116 -16.11 13.03 3.65
CA SER A 116 -16.64 14.40 3.52
C SER A 116 -18.09 14.45 3.06
N SER A 117 -18.56 13.41 2.35
CA SER A 117 -19.96 13.24 1.94
C SER A 117 -20.78 12.38 2.92
N GLY A 118 -20.14 11.86 3.98
CA GLY A 118 -20.77 11.01 4.97
C GLY A 118 -21.48 11.78 6.09
N LYS A 119 -22.06 11.03 7.04
CA LYS A 119 -22.61 11.62 8.27
C LYS A 119 -21.45 12.15 9.14
N PRO A 120 -21.52 13.40 9.63
CA PRO A 120 -20.51 13.93 10.55
C PRO A 120 -20.26 13.00 11.73
N ASN A 121 -18.99 12.88 12.14
CA ASN A 121 -18.54 12.06 13.27
C ASN A 121 -18.94 10.57 13.20
N THR A 122 -19.29 10.06 12.01
CA THR A 122 -19.60 8.64 11.81
C THR A 122 -18.51 8.01 10.93
N PRO A 123 -17.68 7.11 11.47
CA PRO A 123 -16.66 6.44 10.68
C PRO A 123 -17.29 5.38 9.77
N GLN A 124 -16.65 5.16 8.62
CA GLN A 124 -16.90 4.05 7.72
C GLN A 124 -15.69 3.11 7.76
N PRO A 125 -15.90 1.78 7.86
CA PRO A 125 -14.82 0.82 7.73
C PRO A 125 -14.12 0.93 6.38
N LEU A 126 -12.81 1.14 6.40
CA LEU A 126 -11.98 1.16 5.20
C LEU A 126 -10.94 0.03 5.26
N VAL A 127 -11.25 -1.06 4.57
CA VAL A 127 -10.30 -2.16 4.35
C VAL A 127 -9.46 -1.91 3.11
N TRP A 128 -10.11 -1.54 2.00
CA TRP A 128 -9.46 -1.39 0.70
C TRP A 128 -9.53 0.06 0.22
N SER A 129 -8.39 0.74 0.27
CA SER A 129 -8.20 2.05 -0.33
C SER A 129 -7.92 1.90 -1.83
N LYS A 130 -8.93 2.19 -2.65
CA LYS A 130 -8.88 1.97 -4.10
C LYS A 130 -8.12 3.07 -4.84
N VAL A 131 -7.28 2.66 -5.79
CA VAL A 131 -6.65 3.56 -6.75
C VAL A 131 -7.69 4.05 -7.76
N ASN A 132 -7.53 5.28 -8.22
CA ASN A 132 -8.41 5.89 -9.21
C ASN A 132 -8.43 5.08 -10.52
N GLN A 133 -9.63 4.75 -11.01
CA GLN A 133 -9.83 3.89 -12.18
C GLN A 133 -9.26 4.49 -13.49
N HIS A 134 -9.27 5.81 -13.64
CA HIS A 134 -8.67 6.45 -14.81
C HIS A 134 -7.14 6.26 -14.82
N TRP A 135 -6.49 6.46 -13.68
CA TRP A 135 -5.05 6.21 -13.54
C TRP A 135 -4.70 4.73 -13.71
N LEU A 136 -5.53 3.83 -13.18
CA LEU A 136 -5.35 2.38 -13.37
C LEU A 136 -5.50 1.98 -14.84
N HIS A 137 -6.46 2.57 -15.56
CA HIS A 137 -6.60 2.38 -17.00
C HIS A 137 -5.38 2.91 -17.78
N VAL A 138 -4.85 4.10 -17.42
CA VAL A 138 -3.60 4.60 -18.01
C VAL A 138 -2.44 3.64 -17.72
N ALA A 139 -2.32 3.14 -16.49
CA ALA A 139 -1.29 2.19 -16.11
C ALA A 139 -1.38 0.85 -16.87
N SER A 140 -2.59 0.37 -17.16
CA SER A 140 -2.78 -0.87 -17.94
C SER A 140 -2.15 -0.81 -19.35
N LYS A 141 -2.02 0.39 -19.93
CA LYS A 141 -1.35 0.58 -21.23
C LYS A 141 0.17 0.36 -21.16
N LEU A 142 0.74 0.23 -19.96
CA LEU A 142 2.14 -0.08 -19.73
C LEU A 142 2.39 -1.59 -19.64
N GLU A 143 1.35 -2.43 -19.61
CA GLU A 143 1.52 -3.89 -19.64
C GLU A 143 2.21 -4.31 -20.96
N GLY A 144 3.20 -5.20 -20.83
CA GLY A 144 4.06 -5.60 -21.95
C GLY A 144 5.25 -4.65 -22.21
N MET A 145 5.36 -3.54 -21.48
CA MET A 145 6.57 -2.70 -21.53
C MET A 145 7.82 -3.51 -21.18
N GLU A 146 8.87 -3.34 -21.97
CA GLU A 146 10.15 -3.96 -21.68
C GLU A 146 10.86 -3.26 -20.53
N LEU A 147 11.03 -3.98 -19.43
CA LEU A 147 11.80 -3.52 -18.29
C LEU A 147 13.28 -3.89 -18.49
N GLN A 148 14.18 -2.97 -18.11
CA GLN A 148 15.61 -3.21 -18.19
C GLN A 148 15.97 -4.48 -17.41
N LEU A 149 16.66 -5.42 -18.06
CA LEU A 149 16.96 -6.74 -17.50
C LEU A 149 18.13 -6.73 -16.51
N CYS A 150 19.23 -6.03 -16.79
CA CYS A 150 20.39 -5.97 -15.90
C CYS A 150 20.62 -4.52 -15.44
N VAL A 151 20.88 -4.32 -14.14
CA VAL A 151 21.39 -3.02 -13.67
C VAL A 151 22.89 -2.94 -13.92
N ASN A 152 23.60 -4.04 -13.64
CA ASN A 152 25.00 -4.28 -13.98
C ASN A 152 25.23 -5.80 -14.08
N SER A 153 26.46 -6.23 -14.40
CA SER A 153 26.80 -7.65 -14.58
C SER A 153 26.55 -8.53 -13.35
N SER A 154 26.64 -7.98 -12.14
CA SER A 154 26.40 -8.69 -10.88
C SER A 154 24.91 -8.73 -10.46
N LEU A 155 24.08 -7.87 -11.05
CA LEU A 155 22.65 -7.71 -10.73
C LEU A 155 21.81 -7.92 -11.99
N CYS A 156 21.89 -9.11 -12.57
CA CYS A 156 21.08 -9.53 -13.70
C CYS A 156 20.31 -10.83 -13.40
N PRO A 157 19.00 -10.76 -13.07
CA PRO A 157 18.17 -11.92 -12.83
C PRO A 157 18.04 -12.79 -14.08
N GLN A 158 17.83 -14.09 -13.87
CA GLN A 158 17.61 -15.04 -14.97
C GLN A 158 16.25 -14.83 -15.66
N ASN A 159 15.23 -14.43 -14.90
CA ASN A 159 13.89 -14.18 -15.42
C ASN A 159 13.76 -12.73 -15.89
N LYS A 160 13.11 -12.53 -17.04
CA LYS A 160 12.78 -11.20 -17.55
C LYS A 160 11.76 -10.55 -16.60
N PRO A 161 12.06 -9.38 -16.01
CA PRO A 161 11.11 -8.70 -15.15
C PRO A 161 9.87 -8.27 -15.93
N LYS A 162 8.72 -8.36 -15.29
CA LYS A 162 7.41 -7.97 -15.86
C LYS A 162 6.78 -6.83 -15.07
N LEU A 163 5.91 -6.08 -15.75
CA LEU A 163 5.00 -5.12 -15.14
C LEU A 163 3.61 -5.76 -15.05
N VAL A 164 3.01 -5.77 -13.85
CA VAL A 164 1.68 -6.33 -13.60
C VAL A 164 0.76 -5.28 -12.96
N VAL A 165 -0.38 -5.01 -13.60
CA VAL A 165 -1.36 -4.06 -13.09
C VAL A 165 -2.53 -4.79 -12.43
N GLY A 166 -3.07 -4.21 -11.36
CA GLY A 166 -4.35 -4.66 -10.79
C GLY A 166 -4.26 -5.70 -9.68
N LEU A 167 -3.06 -6.02 -9.21
CA LEU A 167 -2.86 -6.79 -7.98
C LEU A 167 -3.25 -5.96 -6.74
N ARG A 168 -3.22 -6.56 -5.55
CA ARG A 168 -3.47 -5.89 -4.28
C ARG A 168 -2.17 -5.64 -3.54
N GLY A 169 -2.06 -4.45 -2.95
CA GLY A 169 -0.94 -4.10 -2.07
C GLY A 169 -1.36 -4.10 -0.61
N LEU A 170 -0.37 -4.23 0.26
CA LEU A 170 -0.49 -4.07 1.70
C LEU A 170 0.45 -2.97 2.15
N THR A 171 0.02 -2.19 3.13
CA THR A 171 0.84 -1.17 3.75
C THR A 171 0.78 -1.34 5.26
N SER A 172 1.93 -1.27 5.94
CA SER A 172 2.02 -1.16 7.39
C SER A 172 3.38 -0.59 7.79
N ASN A 173 3.57 -0.10 9.00
CA ASN A 173 4.91 0.30 9.49
C ASN A 173 5.78 -0.91 9.87
N ILE A 174 5.78 -1.96 9.05
CA ILE A 174 6.46 -3.24 9.30
C ILE A 174 7.25 -3.62 8.05
N PHE A 175 8.54 -3.86 8.22
CA PHE A 175 9.34 -4.53 7.21
C PHE A 175 9.13 -6.04 7.31
N VAL A 176 8.58 -6.66 6.28
CA VAL A 176 8.24 -8.08 6.27
C VAL A 176 9.39 -8.89 5.69
N ASP A 177 10.13 -9.57 6.56
CA ASP A 177 11.15 -10.57 6.21
C ASP A 177 10.91 -11.88 6.99
N ASN A 178 9.70 -12.41 6.85
CA ASN A 178 9.29 -13.64 7.52
C ASN A 178 8.37 -14.43 6.59
N ALA A 179 8.85 -15.57 6.08
CA ALA A 179 8.12 -16.36 5.10
C ALA A 179 6.74 -16.84 5.57
N ALA A 180 6.62 -17.26 6.84
CA ALA A 180 5.35 -17.73 7.39
C ALA A 180 4.33 -16.59 7.52
N TYR A 181 4.79 -15.40 7.91
CA TYR A 181 3.96 -14.21 7.97
C TYR A 181 3.58 -13.71 6.57
N SER A 182 4.50 -13.71 5.61
CA SER A 182 4.18 -13.41 4.21
C SER A 182 3.10 -14.35 3.66
N GLU A 183 3.19 -15.66 3.93
CA GLU A 183 2.17 -16.62 3.51
C GLU A 183 0.81 -16.32 4.17
N PHE A 184 0.79 -15.99 5.47
CA PHE A 184 -0.44 -15.55 6.14
C PHE A 184 -1.06 -14.33 5.46
N LEU A 185 -0.25 -13.30 5.18
CA LEU A 185 -0.71 -12.08 4.52
C LEU A 185 -1.28 -12.38 3.11
N PHE A 186 -0.59 -13.23 2.35
CA PHE A 186 -1.06 -13.68 1.03
C PHE A 186 -2.39 -14.43 1.16
N GLN A 187 -2.48 -15.43 2.04
CA GLN A 187 -3.67 -16.26 2.15
C GLN A 187 -4.88 -15.46 2.63
N THR A 188 -4.67 -14.52 3.54
CA THR A 188 -5.72 -13.73 4.17
C THR A 188 -6.20 -12.58 3.28
N PHE A 189 -5.27 -11.76 2.77
CA PHE A 189 -5.62 -10.53 2.07
C PHE A 189 -5.53 -10.64 0.53
N LYS A 190 -4.96 -11.74 0.01
CA LYS A 190 -4.70 -11.95 -1.42
C LYS A 190 -3.85 -10.82 -2.03
N VAL A 191 -2.86 -10.34 -1.28
CA VAL A 191 -1.94 -9.27 -1.66
C VAL A 191 -0.69 -9.82 -2.33
N SER A 192 -0.09 -9.06 -3.24
CA SER A 192 1.16 -9.44 -3.91
C SER A 192 2.39 -8.73 -3.37
N SER A 193 2.19 -7.58 -2.72
CA SER A 193 3.26 -6.70 -2.29
C SER A 193 2.95 -6.07 -0.94
N SER A 194 4.01 -5.73 -0.20
CA SER A 194 3.94 -5.00 1.06
C SER A 194 4.89 -3.81 1.04
N ASP A 195 4.41 -2.63 1.42
CA ASP A 195 5.22 -1.43 1.64
C ASP A 195 4.86 -0.74 2.97
N MET A 196 5.39 0.45 3.19
CA MET A 196 5.17 1.21 4.43
C MET A 196 4.49 2.57 4.21
N GLU A 197 4.04 2.87 2.97
CA GLU A 197 3.59 4.22 2.59
C GLU A 197 2.30 4.28 1.75
N SER A 198 2.03 3.30 0.88
CA SER A 198 1.09 3.50 -0.23
C SER A 198 -0.35 3.77 0.23
N SER A 199 -0.86 3.01 1.20
CA SER A 199 -2.23 3.22 1.70
C SER A 199 -2.42 4.63 2.27
N ALA A 200 -1.42 5.19 2.98
CA ALA A 200 -1.47 6.55 3.50
C ALA A 200 -1.55 7.59 2.36
N VAL A 201 -0.79 7.40 1.28
CA VAL A 201 -0.84 8.29 0.11
C VAL A 201 -2.21 8.24 -0.58
N VAL A 202 -2.77 7.03 -0.75
CA VAL A 202 -4.09 6.84 -1.36
C VAL A 202 -5.18 7.43 -0.47
N MET A 203 -5.20 7.10 0.82
CA MET A 203 -6.20 7.59 1.77
C MET A 203 -6.19 9.10 1.92
N ALA A 204 -5.01 9.73 2.02
CA ALA A 204 -4.90 11.18 2.07
C ALA A 204 -5.45 11.85 0.79
N SER A 205 -5.60 11.10 -0.32
CA SER A 205 -6.23 11.57 -1.56
C SER A 205 -7.74 11.62 -1.52
N PHE A 206 -8.38 10.90 -0.60
CA PHE A 206 -9.82 11.02 -0.38
C PHE A 206 -10.20 12.28 0.40
N LEU A 207 -9.28 12.82 1.22
CA LEU A 207 -9.51 13.96 2.11
C LEU A 207 -9.40 15.32 1.40
N ALA A 208 -8.78 15.37 0.22
CA ALA A 208 -8.73 16.57 -0.59
C ALA A 208 -10.14 16.88 -1.12
N THR A 209 -10.85 17.75 -0.42
CA THR A 209 -12.21 18.23 -0.72
C THR A 209 -12.26 19.19 -1.92
N TYR A 210 -11.22 19.22 -2.76
CA TYR A 210 -11.29 19.98 -4.00
C TYR A 210 -11.95 19.15 -5.09
N ASN A 211 -13.18 19.55 -5.39
CA ASN A 211 -13.87 19.37 -6.67
C ASN A 211 -13.03 19.84 -7.87
N SER A 212 -11.90 19.19 -8.17
CA SER A 212 -11.10 19.51 -9.35
C SER A 212 -10.37 18.29 -9.94
N CYS A 213 -11.12 17.21 -10.14
CA CYS A 213 -11.09 16.53 -11.44
C CYS A 213 -12.25 17.07 -12.32
N MET A 214 -12.36 18.41 -12.43
CA MET A 214 -13.09 19.13 -13.48
C MET A 214 -12.87 20.66 -13.36
N ARG A 215 -12.05 21.22 -14.24
CA ARG A 215 -12.36 22.47 -14.96
C ARG A 215 -11.52 22.47 -16.23
N SER A 216 -12.19 22.25 -17.35
CA SER A 216 -11.68 22.55 -18.68
C SER A 216 -11.35 24.04 -18.74
N LEU A 217 -10.20 24.39 -19.30
CA LEU A 217 -10.08 25.24 -20.49
C LEU A 217 -8.59 25.34 -20.88
N LEU A 218 -8.29 24.64 -21.98
CA LEU A 218 -7.07 24.56 -22.80
C LEU A 218 -5.85 23.86 -22.18
#